data_AF-A0A507E5P5-F1
#
_entry.id   AF-A0A507E5P5-F1
#
_cell.length_a   1.000
_cell.length_b   1.000
_cell.length_c   1.000
_cell.angle_alpha   90.00
_cell.angle_beta   90.00
_cell.angle_gamma   90.00
#
_symmetry.space_group_name_H-M   'P 1'
#
loop_
_entity.id
_entity.type
_entity.pdbx_description
1 polymer ?
#
loop_
_entity_poly.entity_id
_entity_poly.type
_entity_poly.pdbx_seq_one_letter_code
_entity_poly.pdbx_strand_id
1 'polypeptide(L)'
;MPVDVPKLGSLPPSRSDRAKCWKARDAYFRCLDSHGLYLQGLAPQTHEEIIAIDPQRLTVASEKDRNLSKDDKKKLFACRETKEEFDTGCLASWVQHFSLLRVKDLQTAHMKKRMDEEDAKQSTSNDDFWEKVTAKPKTGK
;
A
#
# COMPACT_ATOMS: atom_id res chain seq x y z
N MET A 1 20.96 -22.62 20.12
CA MET A 1 21.37 -21.84 18.94
C MET A 1 21.21 -20.37 19.30
N PRO A 2 22.30 -19.62 19.55
CA PRO A 2 22.19 -18.19 19.78
C PRO A 2 21.79 -17.52 18.46
N VAL A 3 20.63 -16.88 18.46
CA VAL A 3 20.22 -15.98 17.38
C VAL A 3 21.03 -14.69 17.54
N ASP A 4 22.02 -14.50 16.67
CA ASP A 4 22.83 -13.29 16.60
C ASP A 4 21.93 -12.07 16.37
N VAL A 5 21.74 -11.27 17.41
CA VAL A 5 21.04 -9.99 17.34
C VAL A 5 22.00 -8.97 16.73
N PRO A 6 21.75 -8.42 15.53
CA PRO A 6 22.68 -7.49 14.90
C PRO A 6 22.76 -6.19 15.70
N LYS A 7 23.97 -5.90 16.18
CA LYS A 7 24.37 -4.67 16.88
C LYS A 7 24.10 -3.44 16.00
N LEU A 8 23.46 -2.42 16.56
CA LEU A 8 23.22 -1.12 15.92
C LEU A 8 24.57 -0.55 15.44
N GLY A 9 24.78 -0.48 14.13
CA GLY A 9 26.08 -0.25 13.48
C GLY A 9 26.53 -1.32 12.49
N SER A 10 25.63 -2.21 12.06
CA SER A 10 25.92 -3.24 11.05
C SER A 10 26.34 -2.60 9.72
N LEU A 11 27.44 -3.10 9.13
CA LEU A 11 27.88 -2.70 7.79
C LEU A 11 26.70 -2.78 6.81
N PRO A 12 26.60 -1.85 5.84
CA PRO A 12 25.54 -1.91 4.85
C PRO A 12 25.59 -3.26 4.12
N PRO A 13 24.44 -3.89 3.85
CA PRO A 13 24.40 -5.21 3.23
C PRO A 13 25.14 -5.21 1.90
N SER A 14 25.81 -6.32 1.59
CA SER A 14 26.53 -6.45 0.33
C SER A 14 25.58 -6.32 -0.86
N ARG A 15 26.13 -6.08 -2.06
CA ARG A 15 25.31 -6.08 -3.29
C ARG A 15 24.57 -7.40 -3.49
N SER A 16 25.20 -8.53 -3.13
CA SER A 16 24.60 -9.86 -3.24
C SER A 16 23.44 -10.03 -2.26
N ASP A 17 23.60 -9.59 -1.02
CA ASP A 17 22.55 -9.68 0.00
C ASP A 17 21.36 -8.78 -0.35
N ARG A 18 21.62 -7.58 -0.89
CA ARG A 18 20.58 -6.71 -1.42
C ARG A 18 19.81 -7.36 -2.57
N ALA A 19 20.49 -8.04 -3.49
CA ALA A 19 19.84 -8.75 -4.59
C ALA A 19 18.94 -9.89 -4.10
N LYS A 20 19.38 -10.66 -3.09
CA LYS A 20 18.55 -11.69 -2.44
C LYS A 20 17.32 -11.08 -1.78
N CYS A 21 17.52 -10.00 -1.01
CA CYS A 21 16.43 -9.28 -0.35
C CYS A 21 15.40 -8.75 -1.35
N TRP A 22 15.82 -8.10 -2.44
CA TRP A 22 14.89 -7.60 -3.46
C TRP A 22 14.10 -8.72 -4.14
N LYS A 23 14.75 -9.86 -4.41
CA LYS A 23 14.06 -11.03 -4.98
C LYS A 23 12.97 -11.55 -4.05
N ALA A 24 13.25 -11.69 -2.75
CA ALA A 24 12.28 -12.13 -1.75
C ALA A 24 11.15 -11.11 -1.56
N ARG A 25 11.50 -9.81 -1.50
CA ARG A 25 10.54 -8.69 -1.46
C ARG A 25 9.55 -8.75 -2.63
N ASP A 26 10.07 -8.88 -3.84
CA ASP A 26 9.26 -8.85 -5.05
C ASP A 26 8.37 -10.09 -5.16
N ALA A 27 8.85 -11.26 -4.73
CA ALA A 27 8.05 -12.47 -4.63
C ALA A 27 6.87 -12.29 -3.66
N TYR A 28 7.13 -11.75 -2.46
CA TYR A 28 6.11 -11.47 -1.47
C TYR A 28 5.04 -10.48 -1.98
N PHE A 29 5.47 -9.33 -2.52
CA PHE A 29 4.53 -8.32 -3.02
C PHE A 29 3.72 -8.80 -4.22
N ARG A 30 4.31 -9.59 -5.12
CA ARG A 30 3.56 -10.24 -6.21
C ARG A 30 2.51 -11.21 -5.70
N CYS A 31 2.81 -11.99 -4.66
CA CYS A 31 1.82 -12.86 -4.04
C CYS A 31 0.64 -12.03 -3.52
N LEU A 32 0.92 -10.96 -2.76
CA LEU A 32 -0.12 -10.08 -2.23
C LEU A 32 -1.01 -9.51 -3.34
N ASP A 33 -0.39 -8.97 -4.40
CA ASP A 33 -1.11 -8.42 -5.56
C ASP A 33 -2.04 -9.46 -6.20
N SER A 34 -1.57 -10.70 -6.38
CA SER A 34 -2.35 -11.78 -7.00
C SER A 34 -3.57 -12.22 -6.16
N HIS A 35 -3.51 -12.02 -4.84
CA HIS A 35 -4.58 -12.39 -3.92
C HIS A 35 -5.48 -11.20 -3.53
N GLY A 36 -5.22 -10.01 -4.10
CA GLY A 36 -5.93 -8.78 -3.71
C GLY A 36 -5.68 -8.45 -2.24
N LEU A 37 -4.42 -8.54 -1.81
CA LEU A 37 -3.95 -8.21 -0.47
C LEU A 37 -2.94 -7.09 -0.57
N TYR A 38 -2.78 -6.28 0.48
CA TYR A 38 -1.79 -5.19 0.46
C TYR A 38 -0.57 -5.41 1.35
N LEU A 39 -0.77 -5.69 2.65
CA LEU A 39 0.32 -6.01 3.59
C LEU A 39 -0.05 -7.08 4.59
N GLN A 40 -1.21 -6.97 5.24
CA GLN A 40 -1.67 -7.91 6.27
C GLN A 40 -3.00 -8.55 5.85
N GLY A 41 -3.17 -8.69 4.54
CA GLY A 41 -4.33 -9.34 3.95
C GLY A 41 -5.58 -8.47 3.79
N LEU A 42 -5.47 -7.17 4.03
CA LEU A 42 -6.52 -6.20 3.68
C LEU A 42 -6.07 -5.40 2.46
N ALA A 43 -6.87 -5.42 1.40
CA ALA A 43 -6.79 -4.46 0.30
C ALA A 43 -7.88 -3.41 0.54
N PRO A 44 -7.56 -2.29 1.20
CA PRO A 44 -8.53 -1.26 1.49
C PRO A 44 -9.07 -0.67 0.20
N GLN A 45 -10.39 -0.45 0.15
CA GLN A 45 -11.08 0.06 -1.03
C GLN A 45 -11.57 1.49 -0.82
N THR A 46 -11.83 1.88 0.43
CA THR A 46 -12.36 3.20 0.74
C THR A 46 -11.26 4.20 1.12
N HIS A 47 -11.58 5.48 0.98
CA HIS A 47 -10.67 6.56 1.34
C HIS A 47 -10.27 6.49 2.82
N GLU A 48 -11.25 6.23 3.69
CA GLU A 48 -11.08 6.15 5.13
C GLU A 48 -10.20 4.95 5.50
N GLU A 49 -10.41 3.80 4.87
CA GLU A 49 -9.57 2.62 5.05
C GLU A 49 -8.13 2.85 4.60
N ILE A 50 -7.93 3.54 3.47
CA ILE A 50 -6.58 3.84 2.93
C ILE A 50 -5.81 4.79 3.85
N ILE A 51 -6.46 5.83 4.39
CA ILE A 51 -5.81 6.75 5.34
C ILE A 51 -5.49 6.05 6.65
N ALA A 52 -6.40 5.18 7.13
CA ALA A 52 -6.26 4.52 8.42
C ALA A 52 -5.25 3.36 8.44
N ILE A 53 -4.60 3.03 7.31
CA ILE A 53 -3.58 1.98 7.27
C ILE A 53 -2.39 2.39 8.14
N ASP A 54 -2.22 1.69 9.25
CA ASP A 54 -1.02 1.74 10.07
C ASP A 54 -0.13 0.52 9.74
N PRO A 55 1.03 0.71 9.09
CA PRO A 55 1.94 -0.38 8.74
C PRO A 55 2.58 -1.07 9.95
N GLN A 56 2.54 -0.46 11.14
CA GLN A 56 3.07 -1.06 12.37
C GLN A 56 2.00 -1.85 13.14
N ARG A 57 0.72 -1.62 12.87
CA ARG A 57 -0.37 -2.31 13.54
C ARG A 57 -0.64 -3.64 12.84
N LEU A 58 -0.45 -4.76 13.55
CA LEU A 58 -0.90 -6.08 13.10
C LEU A 58 -2.39 -6.22 13.43
N THR A 59 -3.26 -6.19 12.43
CA THR A 59 -4.72 -6.36 12.64
C THR A 59 -5.12 -7.82 12.89
N VAL A 60 -4.34 -8.76 12.36
CA VAL A 60 -4.53 -10.21 12.56
C VAL A 60 -3.20 -10.80 13.03
N ALA A 61 -3.16 -11.28 14.26
CA ALA A 61 -1.93 -11.77 14.89
C ALA A 61 -1.71 -13.27 14.65
N SER A 62 -2.77 -14.04 14.37
CA SER A 62 -2.63 -15.49 14.20
C SER A 62 -3.72 -16.13 13.34
N GLU A 63 -3.34 -17.15 12.57
CA GLU A 63 -4.27 -18.05 11.86
C GLU A 63 -5.25 -18.76 12.81
N LYS A 64 -4.88 -18.85 14.10
CA LYS A 64 -5.71 -19.43 15.15
C LYS A 64 -6.75 -18.47 15.71
N ASP A 65 -6.84 -17.23 15.21
CA ASP A 65 -7.87 -16.29 15.66
C ASP A 65 -9.26 -16.91 15.47
N ARG A 66 -10.04 -16.91 16.56
CA ARG A 66 -11.38 -17.52 16.60
C ARG A 66 -12.42 -16.68 15.87
N ASN A 67 -12.12 -15.40 15.64
CA ASN A 67 -12.98 -14.44 14.97
C ASN A 67 -12.86 -14.46 13.45
N LEU A 68 -11.98 -15.28 12.87
CA LEU A 68 -11.81 -15.39 11.41
C LEU A 68 -12.52 -16.63 10.86
N SER A 69 -13.21 -16.46 9.73
CA SER A 69 -13.71 -17.60 8.95
C SER A 69 -12.55 -18.45 8.39
N LYS A 70 -12.85 -19.69 8.01
CA LYS A 70 -11.88 -20.55 7.31
C LYS A 70 -11.41 -19.92 6.00
N ASP A 71 -12.32 -19.27 5.28
CA ASP A 71 -12.01 -18.61 4.01
C ASP A 71 -11.11 -17.38 4.23
N ASP A 72 -11.39 -16.59 5.29
CA ASP A 72 -10.56 -15.44 5.66
C ASP A 72 -9.14 -15.89 6.02
N LYS A 73 -9.00 -16.97 6.79
CA LYS A 73 -7.69 -17.53 7.13
C LYS A 73 -6.93 -17.93 5.87
N LYS A 74 -7.58 -18.68 4.99
CA LYS A 74 -6.95 -19.13 3.74
C LYS A 74 -6.48 -17.95 2.89
N LYS A 75 -7.28 -16.88 2.81
CA LYS A 75 -6.95 -15.68 2.03
C LYS A 75 -5.84 -14.86 2.69
N LEU A 76 -5.98 -14.52 3.97
CA LEU A 76 -5.04 -13.67 4.70
C LEU A 76 -3.65 -14.30 4.84
N PHE A 77 -3.57 -15.63 4.98
CA PHE A 77 -2.31 -16.37 5.15
C PHE A 77 -1.77 -16.99 3.85
N ALA A 78 -2.39 -16.72 2.69
CA ALA A 78 -1.97 -17.29 1.40
C ALA A 78 -0.48 -17.01 1.08
N CYS A 79 0.02 -15.82 1.45
CA CYS A 79 1.39 -15.38 1.15
C CYS A 79 2.39 -15.59 2.30
N ARG A 80 2.03 -16.39 3.32
CA ARG A 80 2.84 -16.58 4.52
C ARG A 80 4.26 -17.06 4.23
N GLU A 81 4.42 -18.03 3.33
CA GLU A 81 5.74 -18.58 2.98
C GLU A 81 6.64 -17.50 2.36
N THR A 82 6.16 -16.80 1.34
CA THR A 82 6.90 -15.69 0.73
C THR A 82 7.18 -14.54 1.70
N LYS A 83 6.31 -14.33 2.71
CA LYS A 83 6.53 -13.36 3.79
C LYS A 83 7.70 -13.79 4.68
N GLU A 84 7.77 -15.06 5.05
CA GLU A 84 8.87 -15.61 5.85
C GLU A 84 10.21 -15.53 5.08
N GLU A 85 10.21 -15.82 3.78
CA GLU A 85 11.39 -15.63 2.93
C GLU A 85 11.82 -14.16 2.84
N PHE A 86 10.85 -13.24 2.78
CA PHE A 86 11.13 -11.80 2.78
C PHE A 86 11.71 -11.33 4.11
N ASP A 87 11.14 -11.79 5.23
CA ASP A 87 11.58 -11.42 6.58
C ASP A 87 12.97 -11.98 6.92
N THR A 88 13.29 -13.17 6.41
CA THR A 88 14.61 -13.81 6.59
C THR A 88 15.66 -13.34 5.58
N GLY A 89 15.23 -13.04 4.35
CA GLY A 89 16.10 -12.60 3.26
C GLY A 89 16.51 -11.12 3.33
N CYS A 90 15.89 -10.33 4.20
CA CYS A 90 16.12 -8.89 4.34
C CYS A 90 16.46 -8.49 5.77
N LEU A 91 17.08 -7.31 5.92
CA LEU A 91 17.19 -6.65 7.23
C LEU A 91 15.80 -6.22 7.71
N ALA A 92 15.51 -6.37 9.01
CA ALA A 92 14.23 -5.97 9.58
C ALA A 92 13.88 -4.50 9.32
N SER A 93 14.87 -3.60 9.35
CA SER A 93 14.68 -2.19 9.00
C SER A 93 14.31 -1.98 7.53
N TRP A 94 14.82 -2.82 6.63
CA TRP A 94 14.44 -2.80 5.21
C TRP A 94 13.02 -3.31 5.00
N VAL A 95 12.64 -4.40 5.67
CA VAL A 95 11.28 -4.93 5.64
C VAL A 95 10.27 -3.87 6.10
N GLN A 96 10.55 -3.20 7.22
CA GLN A 96 9.74 -2.10 7.72
C GLN A 96 9.68 -0.94 6.72
N HIS A 97 10.83 -0.52 6.19
CA HIS A 97 10.89 0.57 5.21
C HIS A 97 10.07 0.28 3.95
N PHE A 98 10.21 -0.91 3.36
CA PHE A 98 9.44 -1.29 2.17
C PHE A 98 7.95 -1.41 2.47
N SER A 99 7.58 -1.89 3.65
CA SER A 99 6.17 -1.95 4.07
C SER A 99 5.58 -0.54 4.20
N LEU A 100 6.29 0.38 4.87
CA LEU A 100 5.93 1.79 4.98
C LEU A 100 5.80 2.46 3.61
N LEU A 101 6.79 2.24 2.73
CA LEU A 101 6.81 2.82 1.40
C LEU A 101 5.60 2.35 0.60
N ARG A 102 5.29 1.06 0.64
CA ARG A 102 4.11 0.51 -0.02
C ARG A 102 2.83 1.16 0.51
N VAL A 103 2.64 1.35 1.82
CA VAL A 103 1.47 2.10 2.34
C VAL A 103 1.41 3.53 1.82
N LYS A 104 2.54 4.25 1.88
CA LYS A 104 2.65 5.62 1.41
C LYS A 104 2.30 5.73 -0.08
N ASP A 105 2.79 4.82 -0.90
CA ASP A 105 2.51 4.80 -2.34
C ASP A 105 1.01 4.64 -2.61
N LEU A 106 0.31 3.79 -1.84
CA LEU A 106 -1.15 3.64 -1.96
C LEU A 106 -1.90 4.91 -1.54
N GLN A 107 -1.53 5.48 -0.39
CA GLN A 107 -2.16 6.69 0.14
C GLN A 107 -1.97 7.87 -0.81
N THR A 108 -0.75 8.07 -1.29
CA THR A 108 -0.41 9.15 -2.23
C THR A 108 -1.10 8.96 -3.57
N ALA A 109 -1.16 7.74 -4.11
CA ALA A 109 -1.89 7.46 -5.34
C ALA A 109 -3.40 7.76 -5.21
N HIS A 110 -4.00 7.40 -4.07
CA HIS A 110 -5.41 7.69 -3.80
C HIS A 110 -5.68 9.19 -3.66
N MET A 111 -4.87 9.91 -2.88
CA MET A 111 -4.99 11.36 -2.72
C MET A 111 -4.83 12.08 -4.05
N LYS A 112 -3.80 11.73 -4.83
CA LYS A 112 -3.56 12.32 -6.15
C LYS A 112 -4.76 12.12 -7.07
N LYS A 113 -5.29 10.89 -7.16
CA LYS A 113 -6.47 10.59 -7.98
C LYS A 113 -7.67 11.46 -7.60
N ARG A 114 -7.91 11.67 -6.30
CA ARG A 114 -8.99 12.55 -5.83
C ARG A 114 -8.77 14.02 -6.19
N MET A 115 -7.54 14.52 -6.03
CA MET A 115 -7.21 15.90 -6.44
C MET A 115 -7.42 16.08 -7.95
N ASP A 116 -6.94 15.13 -8.76
CA ASP A 116 -7.14 15.16 -10.22
C ASP A 116 -8.64 15.14 -10.60
N GLU A 117 -9.47 14.36 -9.89
CA GLU A 117 -10.93 14.33 -10.09
C GLU A 117 -11.63 15.62 -9.66
N GLU A 118 -11.18 16.25 -8.57
CA GLU A 118 -11.70 17.53 -8.08
C GLU A 118 -11.30 18.69 -9.01
N ASP A 119 -10.04 18.73 -9.45
CA ASP A 119 -9.54 19.70 -10.42
C ASP A 119 -10.26 19.58 -11.77
N ALA A 120 -10.53 18.36 -12.24
CA ALA A 120 -11.33 18.13 -13.44
C ALA A 120 -12.75 18.69 -13.30
N LYS A 121 -13.41 18.49 -12.15
CA LYS A 121 -14.74 19.06 -11.88
C LYS A 121 -14.69 20.58 -11.78
N GLN A 122 -13.70 21.14 -11.09
CA GLN A 122 -13.54 22.58 -10.95
C GLN A 122 -13.24 23.25 -12.30
N SER A 123 -12.41 22.63 -13.14
CA SER A 123 -12.16 23.11 -14.52
C SER A 123 -13.46 23.16 -15.31
N THR A 124 -14.22 22.06 -15.34
CA THR A 124 -15.49 22.00 -16.09
C THR A 124 -16.49 23.06 -15.60
N SER A 125 -16.57 23.28 -14.28
CA SER A 125 -17.45 24.30 -13.68
C SER A 125 -17.00 25.73 -14.01
N ASN A 126 -15.69 25.99 -13.97
CA ASN A 126 -15.13 27.30 -14.35
C ASN A 126 -15.34 27.57 -15.84
N ASP A 127 -15.15 26.58 -16.71
CA ASP A 127 -15.39 26.67 -18.14
C ASP A 127 -16.87 26.95 -18.43
N ASP A 128 -17.80 26.21 -17.79
CA ASP A 128 -19.25 26.45 -17.85
C ASP A 128 -19.64 27.86 -17.36
N PHE A 129 -18.97 28.37 -16.34
CA PHE A 129 -19.17 29.72 -15.82
C PHE A 129 -18.71 30.77 -16.84
N TRP A 130 -17.52 30.64 -17.40
CA TRP A 130 -16.97 31.57 -18.40
C TRP A 130 -17.78 31.58 -19.71
N GLU A 131 -18.31 30.45 -20.15
CA GLU A 131 -19.27 30.37 -21.27
C GLU A 131 -20.56 31.17 -20.99
N LYS A 132 -21.16 31.03 -19.79
CA LYS A 132 -22.40 31.76 -19.44
C LYS A 132 -22.21 33.27 -19.38
N VAL A 133 -21.09 33.75 -18.84
CA VAL A 133 -20.84 35.21 -18.72
C VAL A 133 -20.45 35.86 -20.06
N THR A 134 -19.94 35.09 -21.01
CA THR A 134 -19.59 35.59 -22.35
C THR A 134 -20.75 35.54 -23.35
N ALA A 135 -21.84 34.83 -23.03
CA ALA A 135 -23.06 34.81 -23.83
C ALA A 135 -23.76 36.19 -23.83
N LYS A 136 -23.74 36.89 -24.98
CA LYS A 136 -24.45 38.17 -25.14
C LYS A 136 -25.96 38.03 -24.93
N PRO A 137 -26.62 38.95 -24.19
CA PRO A 137 -28.07 38.99 -24.12
C PRO A 137 -28.63 39.28 -25.52
N LYS A 138 -29.53 38.42 -26.01
CA LYS A 138 -30.26 38.69 -27.25
C LYS A 138 -31.20 39.87 -27.01
N THR A 139 -30.79 41.05 -27.45
CA THR A 139 -31.64 42.24 -27.54
C THR A 139 -32.75 41.95 -28.57
N GLY A 140 -33.92 41.57 -28.08
CA GLY A 140 -35.15 41.45 -28.87
C GLY A 140 -35.60 42.84 -29.34
N LYS A 141 -35.94 42.92 -30.62
CA LYS A 141 -36.51 44.08 -31.31
C LYS A 141 -38.02 44.08 -31.16
#